data_AF-L0DPV3-F1
#
_entry.id   AF-L0DPV3-F1
#
_cell.length_a   1.000
_cell.length_b   1.000
_cell.length_c   1.000
_cell.angle_alpha   90.00
_cell.angle_beta   90.00
_cell.angle_gamma   90.00
#
_symmetry.space_group_name_H-M   'P 1'
#
loop_
_entity.id
_entity.type
_entity.pdbx_description
1 polymer ?
#
loop_
_entity_poly.entity_id
_entity_poly.type
_entity_poly.pdbx_seq_one_letter_code
_entity_poly.pdbx_strand_id
1 'polypeptide(L)'
;MSRRAVRLFSFGGVLLGASLGLLGCVRIPGQTGSLTIATSWSEAERSQLDEAFERWLVNKLDPEPLGTGIRIDWLTIERGTDLSQVVRPRRGRWDPRPPSPDIVLGGPPSSYQRLAKLGKLAPIDSPAQTLWSHVHRSPMGWAVRLKATGSPTPKGATEPTATLEPASRRPDRPTFDDPRHDPIALAWAKGELNAGSWADGYAQLVRDAGHSRRVGRQAGSALAAVERGEAEATPTVASDAVGQSGSVRFLPAPGAPDWLEGAGIVAGPGSQRLSQMFFQFLNETGQAEPPRADATDDFEVDSLLADLLGATLVDSQEELWTAWATLNRAGQPARAAMWLTQAPPWPPASIEKMEGDNSEVLVQTLIEQLAPDADLRAWLSRSWLGAKRRVDGPLLEEIARAADGRLAREPRFRAWLRAEWTAWARQRYRRVTRTVTGLKP
;
A
#
# COMPACT_ATOMS: atom_id res chain seq x y z
N MET A 1 46.94 -39.24 26.14
CA MET A 1 48.21 -38.65 25.65
C MET A 1 48.33 -38.96 24.16
N SER A 2 48.81 -38.01 23.34
CA SER A 2 49.01 -38.09 21.87
C SER A 2 47.76 -37.95 21.02
N ARG A 3 47.66 -37.15 19.94
CA ARG A 3 48.46 -36.07 19.33
C ARG A 3 47.45 -35.27 18.47
N ARG A 4 47.36 -33.95 18.63
CA ARG A 4 46.58 -33.05 17.75
C ARG A 4 47.39 -32.78 16.49
N ALA A 5 46.81 -33.05 15.32
CA ALA A 5 47.36 -32.66 14.03
C ALA A 5 46.90 -31.23 13.69
N VAL A 6 47.87 -30.32 13.69
CA VAL A 6 47.76 -28.96 13.16
C VAL A 6 48.05 -29.04 11.66
N ARG A 7 47.14 -28.57 10.81
CA ARG A 7 47.46 -28.26 9.41
C ARG A 7 47.57 -26.74 9.26
N LEU A 8 48.81 -26.27 9.18
CA LEU A 8 49.17 -25.03 8.49
C LEU A 8 48.91 -25.23 7.01
N PHE A 9 48.25 -24.26 6.37
CA PHE A 9 48.41 -24.02 4.94
C PHE A 9 48.74 -22.56 4.72
N SER A 10 49.75 -22.37 3.88
CA SER A 10 50.55 -21.17 3.73
C SER A 10 49.88 -20.11 2.88
N PHE A 11 50.28 -18.88 3.19
CA PHE A 11 50.26 -17.68 2.36
C PHE A 11 50.69 -17.94 0.91
N GLY A 12 50.03 -17.25 -0.02
CA GLY A 12 50.59 -16.94 -1.33
C GLY A 12 49.57 -16.38 -2.31
N GLY A 13 49.75 -15.12 -2.72
CA GLY A 13 49.24 -14.64 -4.01
C GLY A 13 48.26 -13.48 -3.96
N VAL A 14 48.81 -12.27 -3.92
CA VAL A 14 48.16 -11.01 -4.33
C VAL A 14 47.82 -11.08 -5.82
N LEU A 15 46.58 -10.76 -6.20
CA LEU A 15 46.28 -10.12 -7.48
C LEU A 15 45.13 -9.12 -7.27
N LEU A 16 45.54 -7.87 -7.01
CA LEU A 16 44.77 -6.67 -7.25
C LEU A 16 44.32 -6.66 -8.73
N GLY A 17 43.02 -6.58 -8.97
CA GLY A 17 42.48 -6.35 -10.30
C GLY A 17 40.96 -6.17 -10.24
N ALA A 18 40.47 -5.06 -10.77
CA ALA A 18 39.07 -4.64 -10.84
C ALA A 18 38.42 -4.11 -9.54
N SER A 19 38.86 -2.93 -9.10
CA SER A 19 38.09 -2.07 -8.17
C SER A 19 38.05 -0.61 -8.64
N LEU A 20 37.98 -0.40 -9.96
CA LEU A 20 37.90 0.93 -10.58
C LEU A 20 36.69 0.98 -11.52
N GLY A 21 35.51 1.20 -10.93
CA GLY A 21 34.26 1.47 -11.65
C GLY A 21 33.23 2.25 -10.82
N LEU A 22 33.55 2.62 -9.58
CA LEU A 22 32.70 3.42 -8.68
C LEU A 22 33.34 4.78 -8.40
N LEU A 23 33.88 5.44 -9.43
CA LEU A 23 34.02 6.90 -9.38
C LEU A 23 32.63 7.47 -9.63
N GLY A 24 31.80 7.46 -8.58
CA GLY A 24 30.54 8.18 -8.57
C GLY A 24 30.85 9.65 -8.84
N CYS A 25 30.40 10.13 -10.00
CA CYS A 25 30.47 11.54 -10.37
C CYS A 25 29.84 12.36 -9.24
N VAL A 26 30.69 13.01 -8.45
CA VAL A 26 30.26 14.03 -7.51
C VAL A 26 29.66 15.14 -8.38
N ARG A 27 28.32 15.24 -8.43
CA ARG A 27 27.64 16.39 -9.02
C ARG A 27 28.22 17.64 -8.36
N ILE A 28 28.86 18.48 -9.16
CA ILE A 28 29.17 19.84 -8.75
C ILE A 28 27.83 20.56 -8.70
N PRO A 29 27.39 21.09 -7.54
CA PRO A 29 26.18 21.90 -7.46
C PRO A 29 26.30 23.05 -8.48
N GLY A 30 25.42 23.08 -9.47
CA GLY A 30 25.45 24.09 -10.54
C GLY A 30 25.71 23.57 -11.96
N GLN A 31 25.79 22.25 -12.19
CA GLN A 31 25.67 21.72 -13.56
C GLN A 31 24.21 21.93 -14.03
N THR A 32 24.00 23.05 -14.70
CA THR A 32 22.71 23.51 -15.25
C THR A 32 22.25 22.53 -16.33
N GLY A 33 21.32 21.63 -16.00
CA GLY A 33 20.71 20.74 -16.99
C GLY A 33 20.36 19.31 -16.55
N SER A 34 20.27 18.98 -15.26
CA SER A 34 19.77 17.65 -14.86
C SER A 34 18.50 17.75 -14.02
N LEU A 35 17.50 16.95 -14.34
CA LEU A 35 16.25 16.78 -13.57
C LEU A 35 16.26 15.40 -12.92
N THR A 36 16.16 15.32 -11.59
CA THR A 36 16.18 14.04 -10.86
C THR A 36 14.77 13.61 -10.52
N ILE A 37 14.31 12.47 -11.06
CA ILE A 37 12.95 11.97 -10.82
C ILE A 37 13.03 10.63 -10.09
N ALA A 38 12.40 10.56 -8.91
CA ALA A 38 12.23 9.31 -8.18
C ALA A 38 10.92 8.62 -8.58
N THR A 39 10.99 7.36 -8.99
CA THR A 39 9.81 6.59 -9.43
C THR A 39 9.93 5.09 -9.22
N SER A 40 8.78 4.42 -9.05
CA SER A 40 8.66 2.96 -9.06
C SER A 40 8.22 2.39 -10.42
N TRP A 41 8.18 3.23 -11.46
CA TRP A 41 7.86 2.82 -12.83
C TRP A 41 9.00 2.00 -13.45
N SER A 42 8.63 1.17 -14.42
CA SER A 42 9.56 0.29 -15.14
C SER A 42 10.55 1.08 -16.00
N GLU A 43 11.61 0.42 -16.46
CA GLU A 43 12.56 1.02 -17.39
C GLU A 43 11.92 1.38 -18.74
N ALA A 44 10.95 0.59 -19.22
CA ALA A 44 10.23 0.87 -20.44
C ALA A 44 9.38 2.14 -20.33
N GLU A 45 8.60 2.28 -19.25
CA GLU A 45 7.80 3.48 -18.98
C GLU A 45 8.69 4.72 -18.85
N ARG A 46 9.81 4.61 -18.13
CA ARG A 46 10.78 5.72 -17.98
C ARG A 46 11.40 6.13 -19.30
N SER A 47 11.81 5.17 -20.13
CA SER A 47 12.39 5.45 -21.46
C SER A 47 11.38 6.13 -22.39
N GLN A 48 10.12 5.67 -22.39
CA GLN A 48 9.05 6.32 -23.15
C GLN A 48 8.81 7.77 -22.69
N LEU A 49 8.86 8.01 -21.38
CA LEU A 49 8.68 9.35 -20.82
C LEU A 49 9.85 10.28 -21.14
N ASP A 50 11.08 9.77 -21.11
CA ASP A 50 12.28 10.50 -21.54
C ASP A 50 12.16 10.94 -23.00
N GLU A 51 11.88 10.01 -23.92
CA GLU A 51 11.72 10.30 -25.34
C GLU A 51 10.56 11.26 -25.63
N ALA A 52 9.45 11.15 -24.88
CA ALA A 52 8.32 12.04 -25.02
C ALA A 52 8.63 13.46 -24.52
N PHE A 53 9.31 13.57 -23.39
CA PHE A 53 9.70 14.86 -22.83
C PHE A 53 10.74 15.57 -23.69
N GLU A 54 11.75 14.85 -24.19
CA GLU A 54 12.76 15.42 -25.09
C GLU A 54 12.12 15.97 -26.37
N ARG A 55 11.24 15.19 -27.01
CA ARG A 55 10.47 15.66 -28.19
C ARG A 55 9.62 16.88 -27.88
N TRP A 56 8.99 16.91 -26.71
CA TRP A 56 8.19 18.06 -26.28
C TRP A 56 9.06 19.31 -26.08
N LEU A 57 10.26 19.17 -25.48
CA LEU A 57 11.20 20.28 -25.31
C LEU A 57 11.66 20.87 -26.65
N VAL A 58 12.01 20.02 -27.62
CA VAL A 58 12.41 20.45 -28.97
C VAL A 58 11.30 21.24 -29.67
N ASN A 59 10.04 20.88 -29.44
CA ASN A 59 8.90 21.57 -30.05
C ASN A 59 8.56 22.90 -29.35
N LYS A 60 8.90 23.06 -28.07
CA LYS A 60 8.50 24.22 -27.25
C LYS A 60 9.57 25.29 -27.11
N LEU A 61 10.83 24.91 -27.18
CA LEU A 61 11.97 25.82 -27.12
C LEU A 61 12.46 26.07 -28.55
N ASP A 62 12.71 27.33 -28.91
CA ASP A 62 13.30 27.66 -30.21
C ASP A 62 14.62 26.89 -30.42
N PRO A 63 14.90 26.40 -31.65
CA PRO A 63 16.04 25.53 -31.98
C PRO A 63 17.41 26.26 -32.02
N GLU A 64 17.70 27.11 -31.05
CA GLU A 64 19.00 27.77 -30.83
C GLU A 64 19.86 26.99 -29.80
N PRO A 65 21.20 27.15 -29.76
CA PRO A 65 22.19 26.08 -29.59
C PRO A 65 22.42 25.64 -28.13
N LEU A 66 21.44 25.82 -27.26
CA LEU A 66 21.34 25.02 -26.05
C LEU A 66 20.85 23.64 -26.50
N GLY A 67 21.73 22.85 -27.15
CA GLY A 67 21.49 21.44 -27.39
C GLY A 67 20.93 20.88 -26.09
N THR A 68 19.68 20.38 -26.14
CA THR A 68 18.75 20.51 -25.01
C THR A 68 19.36 20.06 -23.70
N GLY A 69 20.30 19.11 -23.70
CA GLY A 69 21.31 18.89 -22.63
C GLY A 69 20.70 18.54 -21.28
N ILE A 70 19.37 18.57 -21.20
CA ILE A 70 18.50 18.29 -20.11
C ILE A 70 18.45 16.78 -20.06
N ARG A 71 19.12 16.24 -19.06
CA ARG A 71 19.10 14.81 -18.76
C ARG A 71 18.16 14.57 -17.60
N ILE A 72 17.26 13.59 -17.76
CA ILE A 72 16.53 13.03 -16.63
C ILE A 72 17.42 11.98 -15.97
N ASP A 73 17.69 12.18 -14.68
CA ASP A 73 18.37 11.20 -13.84
C ASP A 73 17.32 10.46 -13.00
N TRP A 74 17.09 9.21 -13.36
CA TRP A 74 16.09 8.36 -12.71
C TRP A 74 16.61 7.75 -11.41
N LEU A 75 15.91 8.01 -10.32
CA LEU A 75 16.08 7.30 -9.05
C LEU A 75 15.00 6.23 -8.92
N THR A 76 15.35 4.97 -9.19
CA THR A 76 14.41 3.85 -8.98
C THR A 76 14.13 3.67 -7.50
N ILE A 77 12.85 3.66 -7.13
CA ILE A 77 12.39 3.31 -5.77
C ILE A 77 11.53 2.04 -5.81
N GLU A 78 11.57 1.25 -4.75
CA GLU A 78 10.72 0.07 -4.62
C GLU A 78 9.25 0.49 -4.44
N ARG A 79 8.32 -0.29 -4.98
CA ARG A 79 6.89 -0.06 -4.74
C ARG A 79 6.58 -0.18 -3.25
N GLY A 80 5.69 0.68 -2.76
CA GLY A 80 5.36 0.77 -1.34
C GLY A 80 6.42 1.51 -0.49
N THR A 81 7.53 1.97 -1.07
CA THR A 81 8.49 2.82 -0.35
C THR A 81 7.78 4.07 0.17
N ASP A 82 7.98 4.38 1.45
CA ASP A 82 7.49 5.62 2.05
C ASP A 82 8.19 6.84 1.41
N LEU A 83 7.46 7.57 0.57
CA LEU A 83 7.98 8.74 -0.14
C LEU A 83 8.51 9.82 0.82
N SER A 84 8.03 9.85 2.07
CA SER A 84 8.55 10.78 3.09
C SER A 84 9.99 10.48 3.52
N GLN A 85 10.51 9.28 3.24
CA GLN A 85 11.92 8.92 3.40
C GLN A 85 12.74 9.32 2.17
N VAL A 86 12.16 9.16 0.98
CA VAL A 86 12.79 9.45 -0.32
C VAL A 86 13.10 10.94 -0.45
N VAL A 87 12.19 11.81 -0.05
CA VAL A 87 12.36 13.28 -0.13
C VAL A 87 13.16 13.88 1.03
N ARG A 88 13.73 13.05 1.93
CA ARG A 88 14.49 13.59 3.07
C ARG A 88 15.78 14.22 2.58
N PRO A 89 16.07 15.47 2.97
CA PRO A 89 17.36 16.07 2.65
C PRO A 89 18.49 15.25 3.27
N ARG A 90 19.59 15.21 2.53
CA ARG A 90 20.84 14.59 2.94
C ARG A 90 21.43 15.35 4.14
N ARG A 91 21.85 14.64 5.20
CA ARG A 91 22.46 15.24 6.39
C ARG A 91 23.97 15.42 6.20
N GLY A 92 24.33 16.33 5.30
CA GLY A 92 25.73 16.64 4.98
C GLY A 92 26.37 15.70 3.96
N ARG A 93 27.62 15.99 3.62
CA ARG A 93 28.36 15.36 2.50
C ARG A 93 28.59 13.85 2.65
N TRP A 94 28.56 13.31 3.87
CA TRP A 94 28.94 11.91 4.16
C TRP A 94 27.76 10.94 4.27
N ASP A 95 26.53 11.45 4.25
CA ASP A 95 25.33 10.63 4.35
C ASP A 95 25.20 9.77 3.08
N PRO A 96 25.16 8.44 3.14
CA PRO A 96 25.23 7.57 1.96
C PRO A 96 23.97 7.63 1.07
N ARG A 97 22.91 8.32 1.52
CA ARG A 97 21.65 8.41 0.78
C ARG A 97 21.81 9.18 -0.54
N PRO A 98 21.04 8.80 -1.58
CA PRO A 98 21.00 9.57 -2.83
C PRO A 98 20.57 11.02 -2.56
N PRO A 99 20.93 11.97 -3.44
CA PRO A 99 20.40 13.33 -3.34
C PRO A 99 18.87 13.30 -3.38
N SER A 100 18.23 14.26 -2.70
CA SER A 100 16.78 14.42 -2.77
C SER A 100 16.38 14.60 -4.24
N PRO A 101 15.36 13.87 -4.73
CA PRO A 101 14.88 14.07 -6.09
C PRO A 101 14.23 15.45 -6.22
N ASP A 102 14.16 15.94 -7.46
CA ASP A 102 13.44 17.17 -7.82
C ASP A 102 11.93 16.88 -7.97
N ILE A 103 11.58 15.68 -8.45
CA ILE A 103 10.21 15.20 -8.63
C ILE A 103 10.08 13.79 -8.03
N VAL A 104 8.96 13.53 -7.36
CA VAL A 104 8.51 12.17 -7.03
C VAL A 104 7.33 11.81 -7.92
N LEU A 105 7.42 10.68 -8.62
CA LEU A 105 6.48 10.20 -9.62
C LEU A 105 6.06 8.76 -9.29
N GLY A 106 4.76 8.49 -9.20
CA GLY A 106 4.23 7.16 -8.86
C GLY A 106 3.79 7.02 -7.40
N GLY A 107 3.13 5.90 -7.08
CA GLY A 107 2.65 5.62 -5.72
C GLY A 107 1.35 6.34 -5.35
N PRO A 108 0.77 6.01 -4.18
CA PRO A 108 -0.62 6.36 -3.87
C PRO A 108 -0.82 7.86 -3.56
N PRO A 109 -1.99 8.44 -3.90
CA PRO A 109 -2.39 9.80 -3.53
C PRO A 109 -2.17 10.16 -2.06
N SER A 110 -2.41 9.22 -1.15
CA SER A 110 -2.24 9.39 0.29
C SER A 110 -0.80 9.76 0.69
N SER A 111 0.21 9.31 -0.08
CA SER A 111 1.61 9.70 0.14
C SER A 111 1.84 11.17 -0.20
N TYR A 112 1.26 11.67 -1.29
CA TYR A 112 1.40 13.06 -1.72
C TYR A 112 0.67 14.02 -0.78
N GLN A 113 -0.51 13.64 -0.28
CA GLN A 113 -1.21 14.39 0.76
C GLN A 113 -0.38 14.50 2.04
N ARG A 114 0.27 13.41 2.46
CA ARG A 114 1.19 13.44 3.61
C ARG A 114 2.37 14.36 3.36
N LEU A 115 3.00 14.29 2.18
CA LEU A 115 4.11 15.17 1.82
C LEU A 115 3.69 16.65 1.78
N ALA A 116 2.51 16.96 1.25
CA ALA A 116 1.93 18.30 1.27
C ALA A 116 1.75 18.82 2.70
N LYS A 117 1.13 18.03 3.59
CA LYS A 117 0.96 18.37 5.03
C LYS A 117 2.29 18.60 5.75
N LEU A 118 3.35 17.90 5.34
CA LEU A 118 4.70 18.07 5.89
C LEU A 118 5.47 19.25 5.27
N GLY A 119 4.86 20.01 4.35
CA GLY A 119 5.52 21.11 3.63
C GLY A 119 6.68 20.63 2.76
N LYS A 120 6.59 19.40 2.23
CA LYS A 120 7.64 18.76 1.42
C LYS A 120 7.41 18.85 -0.08
N LEU A 121 6.29 19.44 -0.50
CA LEU A 121 5.99 19.68 -1.90
C LEU A 121 6.01 21.18 -2.21
N ALA A 122 6.53 21.51 -3.38
CA ALA A 122 6.47 22.85 -3.95
C ALA A 122 5.18 23.01 -4.78
N PRO A 123 4.65 24.23 -4.95
CA PRO A 123 3.50 24.47 -5.81
C PRO A 123 3.83 24.16 -7.27
N ILE A 124 2.88 23.55 -7.98
CA ILE A 124 2.93 23.35 -9.43
C ILE A 124 2.33 24.59 -10.08
N ASP A 125 3.03 25.14 -11.07
CA ASP A 125 2.55 26.30 -11.84
C ASP A 125 1.38 25.87 -12.73
N SER A 126 0.18 25.88 -12.14
CA SER A 126 -1.09 25.59 -12.79
C SER A 126 -2.15 26.60 -12.35
N PRO A 127 -3.24 26.79 -13.11
CA PRO A 127 -4.32 27.69 -12.72
C PRO A 127 -4.91 27.39 -11.34
N ALA A 128 -4.87 26.12 -10.91
CA ALA A 128 -5.37 25.66 -9.62
C ALA A 128 -4.32 25.69 -8.48
N GLN A 129 -3.05 25.97 -8.79
CA GLN A 129 -1.92 25.98 -7.85
C GLN A 129 -1.86 24.74 -6.93
N THR A 130 -2.07 23.56 -7.51
CA THR A 130 -2.03 22.30 -6.77
C THR A 130 -0.59 21.96 -6.33
N LEU A 131 -0.46 21.23 -5.22
CA LEU A 131 0.85 20.77 -4.73
C LEU A 131 1.30 19.44 -5.37
N TRP A 132 0.37 18.74 -6.02
CA TRP A 132 0.59 17.46 -6.69
C TRP A 132 -0.52 17.23 -7.74
N SER A 133 -0.32 16.25 -8.62
CA SER A 133 -1.26 15.83 -9.68
C SER A 133 -1.41 14.31 -9.72
N HIS A 134 -2.53 13.79 -10.22
CA HIS A 134 -2.64 12.40 -10.65
C HIS A 134 -1.97 12.25 -12.01
N VAL A 135 -1.13 11.24 -12.20
CA VAL A 135 -0.36 11.09 -13.46
C VAL A 135 -0.59 9.78 -14.20
N HIS A 136 -1.15 8.79 -13.51
CA HIS A 136 -1.30 7.49 -14.11
C HIS A 136 -2.47 6.76 -13.46
N ARG A 137 -3.20 6.03 -14.30
CA ARG A 137 -4.28 5.14 -13.91
C ARG A 137 -3.96 3.77 -14.43
N SER A 138 -3.54 2.87 -13.55
CA SER A 138 -3.28 1.49 -13.92
C SER A 138 -4.48 0.63 -13.53
N PRO A 139 -5.00 -0.23 -14.41
CA PRO A 139 -6.03 -1.17 -14.00
C PRO A 139 -5.47 -2.10 -12.93
N MET A 140 -6.24 -2.31 -11.86
CA MET A 140 -5.91 -3.31 -10.86
C MET A 140 -6.37 -4.70 -11.32
N GLY A 141 -5.68 -5.71 -10.82
CA GLY A 141 -5.98 -7.09 -11.15
C GLY A 141 -5.23 -8.05 -10.24
N TRP A 142 -5.07 -9.28 -10.72
CA TRP A 142 -4.39 -10.35 -10.04
C TRP A 142 -3.04 -10.64 -10.70
N ALA A 143 -1.98 -10.68 -9.90
CA ALA A 143 -0.75 -11.37 -10.25
C ALA A 143 -0.99 -12.86 -9.99
N VAL A 144 -0.96 -13.69 -11.04
CA VAL A 144 -1.32 -15.11 -10.97
C VAL A 144 -0.16 -15.94 -11.49
N ARG A 145 0.16 -17.04 -10.80
CA ARG A 145 1.25 -17.90 -11.26
C ARG A 145 0.90 -18.57 -12.58
N LEU A 146 1.83 -18.54 -13.53
CA LEU A 146 1.75 -19.36 -14.73
C LEU A 146 1.98 -20.82 -14.29
N LYS A 147 0.92 -21.64 -14.32
CA LYS A 147 1.09 -23.09 -14.18
C LYS A 147 1.94 -23.54 -15.36
N ALA A 148 3.17 -23.97 -15.09
CA ALA A 148 3.98 -24.65 -16.08
C ALA A 148 3.12 -25.79 -16.63
N THR A 149 2.74 -25.70 -17.91
CA THR A 149 2.05 -26.75 -18.65
C THR A 149 3.04 -27.89 -18.88
N GLY A 150 3.43 -28.53 -17.79
CA GLY A 150 4.48 -29.53 -17.68
C GLY A 150 3.96 -30.95 -17.51
N SER A 151 2.70 -31.23 -17.86
CA SER A 151 2.37 -32.59 -18.27
C SER A 151 2.76 -32.69 -19.74
N PRO A 152 3.76 -33.53 -20.11
CA PRO A 152 4.05 -33.80 -21.51
C PRO A 152 2.77 -34.38 -22.11
N THR A 153 2.05 -33.58 -22.88
CA THR A 153 0.98 -34.06 -23.74
C THR A 153 1.61 -35.11 -24.67
N PRO A 154 1.04 -36.32 -24.78
CA PRO A 154 1.58 -37.33 -25.67
C PRO A 154 1.71 -36.73 -27.08
N LYS A 155 2.91 -36.84 -27.66
CA LYS A 155 3.25 -36.41 -29.03
C LYS A 155 2.14 -36.84 -29.99
N GLY A 156 1.30 -35.90 -30.42
CA GLY A 156 0.24 -36.16 -31.40
C GLY A 156 -1.05 -35.36 -31.23
N ALA A 157 -1.28 -34.69 -30.10
CA ALA A 157 -2.43 -33.81 -29.94
C ALA A 157 -2.12 -32.41 -30.48
N THR A 158 -2.84 -32.01 -31.52
CA THR A 158 -2.94 -30.66 -32.09
C THR A 158 -2.97 -29.62 -30.98
N GLU A 159 -2.19 -28.54 -31.12
CA GLU A 159 -2.07 -27.44 -30.15
C GLU A 159 -3.44 -27.11 -29.53
N PRO A 160 -3.64 -27.37 -28.23
CA PRO A 160 -4.84 -26.88 -27.59
C PRO A 160 -4.69 -25.37 -27.55
N THR A 161 -5.44 -24.68 -28.41
CA THR A 161 -5.79 -23.28 -28.24
C THR A 161 -6.19 -23.14 -26.79
N ALA A 162 -5.31 -22.59 -25.95
CA ALA A 162 -5.56 -22.44 -24.53
C ALA A 162 -6.73 -21.45 -24.42
N THR A 163 -7.94 -22.00 -24.36
CA THR A 163 -9.16 -21.26 -24.16
C THR A 163 -8.94 -20.51 -22.86
N LEU A 164 -8.73 -19.21 -22.97
CA LEU A 164 -8.63 -18.29 -21.84
C LEU A 164 -9.89 -18.52 -21.01
N GLU A 165 -9.77 -19.28 -19.92
CA GLU A 165 -10.80 -19.31 -18.89
C GLU A 165 -11.13 -17.85 -18.57
N PRO A 166 -12.41 -17.45 -18.66
CA PRO A 166 -12.77 -16.05 -18.56
C PRO A 166 -12.28 -15.49 -17.22
N ALA A 167 -11.69 -14.30 -17.26
CA ALA A 167 -11.13 -13.54 -16.13
C ALA A 167 -12.15 -13.19 -15.03
N SER A 168 -13.38 -13.72 -15.09
CA SER A 168 -14.48 -13.47 -14.17
C SER A 168 -14.40 -14.28 -12.88
N ARG A 169 -13.55 -15.31 -12.80
CA ARG A 169 -13.44 -16.10 -11.56
C ARG A 169 -12.36 -15.57 -10.63
N ARG A 170 -12.77 -15.16 -9.42
CA ARG A 170 -11.88 -14.83 -8.31
C ARG A 170 -10.97 -16.05 -8.01
N PRO A 171 -9.67 -15.85 -7.77
CA PRO A 171 -8.76 -16.94 -7.40
C PRO A 171 -9.28 -17.68 -6.16
N ASP A 172 -9.14 -19.01 -6.11
CA ASP A 172 -9.64 -19.81 -4.99
C ASP A 172 -8.77 -19.59 -3.72
N ARG A 173 -7.48 -19.31 -3.89
CA ARG A 173 -6.52 -19.06 -2.80
C ARG A 173 -5.68 -17.80 -3.01
N PRO A 174 -6.28 -16.60 -2.90
CA PRO A 174 -5.51 -15.36 -2.98
C PRO A 174 -4.60 -15.23 -1.76
N THR A 175 -3.58 -14.39 -1.86
CA THR A 175 -2.84 -13.86 -0.72
C THR A 175 -2.76 -12.34 -0.85
N PHE A 176 -2.43 -11.67 0.24
CA PHE A 176 -2.44 -10.22 0.33
C PHE A 176 -1.27 -9.79 1.20
N ASP A 177 -0.81 -8.56 0.99
CA ASP A 177 0.07 -7.89 1.94
C ASP A 177 -0.76 -7.10 2.97
N ASP A 178 -0.12 -6.76 4.08
CA ASP A 178 -0.73 -5.96 5.14
C ASP A 178 -1.08 -4.55 4.61
N PRO A 179 -2.36 -4.15 4.59
CA PRO A 179 -2.77 -2.85 4.04
C PRO A 179 -2.20 -1.64 4.81
N ARG A 180 -1.61 -1.85 5.99
CA ARG A 180 -0.86 -0.82 6.75
C ARG A 180 0.50 -0.51 6.12
N HIS A 181 1.03 -1.43 5.32
CA HIS A 181 2.38 -1.37 4.76
C HIS A 181 2.38 -1.45 3.23
N ASP A 182 1.35 -2.02 2.63
CA ASP A 182 1.20 -2.12 1.18
C ASP A 182 -0.01 -1.31 0.68
N PRO A 183 0.21 -0.23 -0.08
CA PRO A 183 -0.88 0.61 -0.52
C PRO A 183 -1.72 0.00 -1.65
N ILE A 184 -1.17 -0.98 -2.39
CA ILE A 184 -1.94 -1.73 -3.40
C ILE A 184 -3.00 -2.59 -2.71
N ALA A 185 -2.64 -3.29 -1.63
CA ALA A 185 -3.57 -4.05 -0.81
C ALA A 185 -4.67 -3.17 -0.20
N LEU A 186 -4.30 -1.96 0.26
CA LEU A 186 -5.29 -0.99 0.75
C LEU A 186 -6.24 -0.51 -0.36
N ALA A 187 -5.72 -0.16 -1.54
CA ALA A 187 -6.55 0.25 -2.67
C ALA A 187 -7.48 -0.88 -3.15
N TRP A 188 -6.98 -2.12 -3.17
CA TRP A 188 -7.79 -3.29 -3.46
C TRP A 188 -8.95 -3.43 -2.46
N ALA A 189 -8.63 -3.32 -1.16
CA ALA A 189 -9.64 -3.39 -0.11
C ALA A 189 -10.69 -2.28 -0.21
N LYS A 190 -10.28 -1.05 -0.54
CA LYS A 190 -11.21 0.06 -0.84
C LYS A 190 -12.12 -0.27 -2.02
N GLY A 191 -11.57 -0.86 -3.07
CA GLY A 191 -12.34 -1.37 -4.21
C GLY A 191 -13.45 -2.33 -3.80
N GLU A 192 -13.10 -3.34 -3.00
CA GLU A 192 -14.07 -4.33 -2.49
C GLU A 192 -15.14 -3.69 -1.61
N LEU A 193 -14.77 -2.73 -0.76
CA LEU A 193 -15.71 -2.00 0.11
C LEU A 193 -16.66 -1.09 -0.68
N ASN A 194 -16.23 -0.59 -1.84
CA ASN A 194 -17.00 0.31 -2.69
C ASN A 194 -17.82 -0.41 -3.78
N ALA A 195 -17.56 -1.70 -4.04
CA ALA A 195 -18.25 -2.47 -5.07
C ALA A 195 -19.73 -2.76 -4.76
N GLY A 196 -20.15 -2.58 -3.51
CA GLY A 196 -21.52 -2.83 -3.05
C GLY A 196 -21.80 -2.15 -1.71
N SER A 197 -22.56 -2.81 -0.84
CA SER A 197 -22.68 -2.32 0.54
C SER A 197 -21.34 -2.52 1.27
N TRP A 198 -20.98 -1.58 2.14
CA TRP A 198 -19.74 -1.67 2.92
C TRP A 198 -19.67 -3.00 3.72
N ALA A 199 -20.81 -3.47 4.25
CA ALA A 199 -20.89 -4.72 5.00
C ALA A 199 -20.59 -5.94 4.12
N ASP A 200 -21.09 -5.97 2.88
CA ASP A 200 -20.82 -7.05 1.93
C ASP A 200 -19.35 -7.06 1.48
N GLY A 201 -18.79 -5.87 1.20
CA GLY A 201 -17.38 -5.72 0.88
C GLY A 201 -16.46 -6.17 2.02
N TYR A 202 -16.76 -5.76 3.26
CA TYR A 202 -16.01 -6.21 4.43
C TYR A 202 -16.15 -7.72 4.62
N ALA A 203 -17.36 -8.27 4.43
CA ALA A 203 -17.59 -9.71 4.49
C ALA A 203 -16.82 -10.48 3.41
N GLN A 204 -16.65 -9.91 2.22
CA GLN A 204 -15.82 -10.47 1.15
C GLN A 204 -14.34 -10.45 1.55
N LEU A 205 -13.82 -9.35 2.09
CA LEU A 205 -12.43 -9.27 2.57
C LEU A 205 -12.11 -10.29 3.66
N VAL A 206 -13.03 -10.49 4.62
CA VAL A 206 -12.88 -11.54 5.65
C VAL A 206 -12.89 -12.93 5.03
N ARG A 207 -13.76 -13.17 4.03
CA ARG A 207 -13.77 -14.44 3.27
C ARG A 207 -12.44 -14.69 2.60
N ASP A 208 -11.89 -13.70 1.90
CA ASP A 208 -10.62 -13.87 1.19
C ASP A 208 -9.47 -14.11 2.14
N ALA A 209 -9.39 -13.36 3.25
CA ALA A 209 -8.40 -13.57 4.29
C ALA A 209 -8.54 -14.94 4.98
N GLY A 210 -9.76 -15.47 5.09
CA GLY A 210 -10.03 -16.81 5.61
C GLY A 210 -9.60 -17.96 4.69
N HIS A 211 -9.56 -17.71 3.37
CA HIS A 211 -9.06 -18.67 2.38
C HIS A 211 -7.60 -18.42 1.96
N SER A 212 -7.01 -17.31 2.42
CA SER A 212 -5.69 -16.91 1.97
C SER A 212 -4.57 -17.74 2.56
N ARG A 213 -3.43 -17.76 1.87
CA ARG A 213 -2.15 -18.04 2.54
C ARG A 213 -1.79 -16.87 3.47
N ARG A 214 -0.89 -17.14 4.43
CA ARG A 214 -0.42 -16.18 5.43
C ARG A 214 -0.23 -14.81 4.81
N VAL A 215 -0.88 -13.79 5.38
CA VAL A 215 -0.80 -12.43 4.87
C VAL A 215 0.64 -11.93 5.05
N GLY A 216 1.18 -11.34 4.01
CA GLY A 216 2.50 -10.73 4.01
C GLY A 216 2.56 -9.56 4.97
N ARG A 217 3.58 -9.51 5.84
CA ARG A 217 3.74 -8.38 6.80
C ARG A 217 4.51 -7.20 6.20
N GLN A 218 5.07 -7.36 5.02
CA GLN A 218 5.85 -6.35 4.30
C GLN A 218 5.35 -6.27 2.87
N ALA A 219 5.38 -5.08 2.27
CA ALA A 219 5.02 -4.89 0.87
C ALA A 219 5.83 -5.83 -0.04
N GLY A 220 5.15 -6.45 -1.01
CA GLY A 220 5.73 -7.41 -1.95
C GLY A 220 5.83 -8.85 -1.46
N SER A 221 5.52 -9.14 -0.18
CA SER A 221 5.61 -10.51 0.35
C SER A 221 4.59 -11.45 -0.31
N ALA A 222 3.40 -10.93 -0.59
CA ALA A 222 2.32 -11.62 -1.27
C ALA A 222 2.69 -11.99 -2.72
N LEU A 223 3.29 -11.05 -3.46
CA LEU A 223 3.79 -11.30 -4.82
C LEU A 223 4.89 -12.37 -4.82
N ALA A 224 5.85 -12.25 -3.92
CA ALA A 224 6.92 -13.24 -3.78
C ALA A 224 6.37 -14.64 -3.42
N ALA A 225 5.28 -14.73 -2.67
CA ALA A 225 4.60 -16.00 -2.42
C ALA A 225 3.95 -16.57 -3.70
N VAL A 226 3.35 -15.75 -4.55
CA VAL A 226 2.83 -16.22 -5.85
C VAL A 226 3.98 -16.72 -6.74
N GLU A 227 5.08 -15.98 -6.83
CA GLU A 227 6.26 -16.36 -7.61
C GLU A 227 6.86 -17.70 -7.16
N ARG A 228 6.94 -17.94 -5.84
CA ARG A 228 7.38 -19.22 -5.27
C ARG A 228 6.37 -20.36 -5.42
N GLY A 229 5.16 -20.09 -5.92
CA GLY A 229 4.10 -21.08 -6.02
C GLY A 229 3.45 -21.43 -4.69
N GLU A 230 3.62 -20.55 -3.72
CA GLU A 230 3.10 -20.67 -2.37
C GLU A 230 1.65 -20.21 -2.28
N ALA A 231 1.25 -19.26 -3.13
CA ALA A 231 -0.11 -18.77 -3.30
C ALA A 231 -0.51 -18.78 -4.78
N GLU A 232 -1.81 -18.76 -5.07
CA GLU A 232 -2.30 -18.79 -6.45
C GLU A 232 -2.27 -17.41 -7.09
N ALA A 233 -2.67 -16.39 -6.31
CA ALA A 233 -2.77 -15.02 -6.79
C ALA A 233 -2.55 -14.00 -5.68
N THR A 234 -2.20 -12.77 -6.05
CA THR A 234 -2.24 -11.58 -5.18
C THR A 234 -2.75 -10.38 -5.96
N PRO A 235 -3.45 -9.41 -5.35
CA PRO A 235 -3.72 -8.15 -6.01
C PRO A 235 -2.44 -7.48 -6.50
N THR A 236 -2.51 -6.86 -7.67
CA THR A 236 -1.42 -6.10 -8.26
C THR A 236 -1.96 -5.07 -9.26
N VAL A 237 -1.06 -4.26 -9.80
CA VAL A 237 -1.34 -3.29 -10.86
C VAL A 237 -0.76 -3.80 -12.18
N ALA A 238 -1.46 -3.54 -13.28
CA ALA A 238 -0.94 -3.82 -14.60
C ALA A 238 0.38 -3.08 -14.78
N SER A 239 1.47 -3.83 -14.87
CA SER A 239 2.79 -3.26 -15.08
C SER A 239 3.70 -4.27 -15.76
N ASP A 240 4.66 -3.75 -16.52
CA ASP A 240 5.59 -4.55 -17.32
C ASP A 240 6.40 -5.52 -16.45
N ALA A 241 6.69 -5.16 -15.19
CA ALA A 241 7.43 -5.99 -14.25
C ALA A 241 6.74 -7.35 -13.99
N VAL A 242 5.41 -7.39 -13.92
CA VAL A 242 4.68 -8.67 -13.72
C VAL A 242 4.83 -9.57 -14.95
N GLY A 243 4.97 -8.99 -16.15
CA GLY A 243 5.24 -9.75 -17.38
C GLY A 243 6.69 -10.25 -17.49
N GLN A 244 7.66 -9.53 -16.91
CA GLN A 244 9.08 -9.85 -17.03
C GLN A 244 9.53 -11.03 -16.16
N SER A 245 8.89 -11.28 -15.01
CA SER A 245 9.34 -12.37 -14.12
C SER A 245 9.16 -13.77 -14.73
N GLY A 246 8.40 -13.92 -15.83
CA GLY A 246 8.17 -15.18 -16.54
C GLY A 246 7.39 -16.25 -15.75
N SER A 247 7.26 -16.11 -14.43
CA SER A 247 6.61 -17.02 -13.49
C SER A 247 5.19 -16.58 -13.12
N VAL A 248 4.87 -15.30 -13.33
CA VAL A 248 3.60 -14.66 -12.97
C VAL A 248 3.03 -13.95 -14.21
N ARG A 249 1.71 -13.86 -14.28
CA ARG A 249 0.98 -13.12 -15.30
C ARG A 249 -0.03 -12.21 -14.63
N PHE A 250 -0.21 -11.01 -15.20
CA PHE A 250 -1.31 -10.13 -14.82
C PHE A 250 -2.63 -10.62 -15.45
N LEU A 251 -3.67 -10.77 -14.63
CA LEU A 251 -5.05 -10.94 -15.04
C LEU A 251 -5.88 -9.75 -14.55
N PRO A 252 -6.51 -8.96 -15.44
CA PRO A 252 -7.37 -7.87 -14.99
C PRO A 252 -8.55 -8.43 -14.19
N ALA A 253 -8.91 -7.75 -13.11
CA ALA A 253 -10.05 -8.14 -12.29
C ALA A 253 -11.28 -7.29 -12.66
N PRO A 254 -12.38 -7.90 -13.13
CA PRO A 254 -13.58 -7.15 -13.47
C PRO A 254 -14.11 -6.37 -12.27
N GLY A 255 -14.33 -5.06 -12.44
CA GLY A 255 -14.84 -4.18 -11.39
C GLY A 255 -13.82 -3.80 -10.31
N ALA A 256 -12.55 -4.21 -10.44
CA ALA A 256 -11.51 -3.67 -9.59
C ALA A 256 -11.31 -2.17 -9.85
N PRO A 257 -11.00 -1.37 -8.82
CA PRO A 257 -10.77 0.06 -8.99
C PRO A 257 -9.50 0.30 -9.81
N ASP A 258 -9.41 1.47 -10.43
CA ASP A 258 -8.14 1.91 -11.00
C ASP A 258 -7.17 2.27 -9.88
N TRP A 259 -5.92 1.87 -10.04
CA TRP A 259 -4.81 2.35 -9.23
C TRP A 259 -4.41 3.74 -9.73
N LEU A 260 -4.69 4.75 -8.91
CA LEU A 260 -4.29 6.13 -9.17
C LEU A 260 -2.88 6.35 -8.62
N GLU A 261 -2.02 6.95 -9.44
CA GLU A 261 -0.68 7.36 -9.03
C GLU A 261 -0.54 8.88 -9.03
N GLY A 262 0.22 9.40 -8.06
CA GLY A 262 0.50 10.83 -7.96
C GLY A 262 1.83 11.24 -8.58
N ALA A 263 2.01 12.55 -8.73
CA ALA A 263 3.29 13.20 -8.95
C ALA A 263 3.34 14.53 -8.22
N GLY A 264 4.52 14.90 -7.70
CA GLY A 264 4.72 16.17 -7.01
C GLY A 264 6.16 16.67 -7.14
N ILE A 265 6.30 18.00 -7.14
CA ILE A 265 7.61 18.67 -7.10
C ILE A 265 8.07 18.70 -5.65
N VAL A 266 9.28 18.23 -5.38
CA VAL A 266 9.84 18.22 -4.03
C VAL A 266 10.29 19.64 -3.64
N ALA A 267 9.87 20.10 -2.46
CA ALA A 267 10.32 21.39 -1.94
C ALA A 267 11.82 21.33 -1.59
N GLY A 268 12.62 22.21 -2.19
CA GLY A 268 14.06 22.27 -1.93
C GLY A 268 14.81 23.14 -2.95
N PRO A 269 16.16 23.17 -2.86
CA PRO A 269 17.02 23.96 -3.74
C PRO A 269 17.21 23.35 -5.14
N GLY A 270 16.38 22.37 -5.51
CA GLY A 270 16.43 21.69 -6.80
C GLY A 270 16.10 22.61 -7.98
N SER A 271 16.16 22.07 -9.20
CA SER A 271 15.89 22.85 -10.42
C SER A 271 14.39 23.11 -10.59
N GLN A 272 13.87 24.10 -9.87
CA GLN A 272 12.43 24.43 -9.88
C GLN A 272 11.92 24.67 -11.30
N ARG A 273 12.68 25.39 -12.14
CA ARG A 273 12.29 25.65 -13.53
C ARG A 273 12.12 24.37 -14.35
N LEU A 274 13.06 23.41 -14.26
CA LEU A 274 12.94 22.15 -15.01
C LEU A 274 11.80 21.30 -14.47
N SER A 275 11.58 21.29 -13.16
CA SER A 275 10.44 20.59 -12.57
C SER A 275 9.10 21.15 -13.07
N GLN A 276 8.97 22.47 -13.12
CA GLN A 276 7.75 23.11 -13.66
C GLN A 276 7.56 22.78 -15.16
N MET A 277 8.62 22.83 -15.95
CA MET A 277 8.55 22.45 -17.38
C MET A 277 8.13 20.99 -17.56
N PHE A 278 8.60 20.08 -16.72
CA PHE A 278 8.19 18.68 -16.75
C PHE A 278 6.70 18.49 -16.40
N PHE A 279 6.20 19.21 -15.39
CA PHE A 279 4.77 19.19 -15.08
C PHE A 279 3.92 19.84 -16.18
N GLN A 280 4.41 20.89 -16.83
CA GLN A 280 3.76 21.48 -17.99
C GLN A 280 3.65 20.44 -19.12
N PHE A 281 4.73 19.70 -19.39
CA PHE A 281 4.72 18.58 -20.33
C PHE A 281 3.65 17.54 -19.98
N LEU A 282 3.60 17.06 -18.73
CA LEU A 282 2.60 16.07 -18.31
C LEU A 282 1.17 16.59 -18.47
N ASN A 283 0.92 17.84 -18.10
CA ASN A 283 -0.41 18.47 -18.22
C ASN A 283 -0.83 18.62 -19.70
N GLU A 284 0.06 19.13 -20.56
CA GLU A 284 -0.26 19.39 -21.98
C GLU A 284 -0.48 18.09 -22.79
N THR A 285 0.19 17.01 -22.38
CA THR A 285 0.03 15.68 -22.99
C THR A 285 -1.16 14.89 -22.42
N GLY A 286 -1.89 15.45 -21.46
CA GLY A 286 -2.98 14.75 -20.76
C GLY A 286 -2.51 13.61 -19.86
N GLN A 287 -1.22 13.55 -19.55
CA GLN A 287 -0.62 12.60 -18.61
C GLN A 287 -0.68 13.08 -17.16
N ALA A 288 -1.20 14.28 -16.88
CA ALA A 288 -1.44 14.75 -15.53
C ALA A 288 -2.80 15.43 -15.40
N GLU A 289 -3.50 15.11 -14.33
CA GLU A 289 -4.78 15.70 -13.94
C GLU A 289 -4.65 16.26 -12.52
N PRO A 290 -5.28 17.42 -12.22
CA PRO A 290 -5.32 17.91 -10.85
C PRO A 290 -6.06 16.91 -9.95
N PRO A 291 -5.64 16.76 -8.67
CA PRO A 291 -6.39 15.97 -7.73
C PRO A 291 -7.80 16.55 -7.57
N ARG A 292 -8.79 15.68 -7.38
CA ARG A 292 -10.15 16.13 -7.09
C ARG A 292 -10.17 16.87 -5.75
N ALA A 293 -11.00 17.91 -5.65
CA ALA A 293 -11.05 18.80 -4.49
C ALA A 293 -11.47 18.09 -3.18
N ASP A 294 -12.17 16.96 -3.29
CA ASP A 294 -12.60 16.11 -2.18
C ASP A 294 -11.50 15.16 -1.67
N ALA A 295 -10.43 14.95 -2.45
CA ALA A 295 -9.42 13.95 -2.12
C ALA A 295 -8.57 14.31 -0.88
N THR A 296 -8.47 15.58 -0.48
CA THR A 296 -7.51 16.03 0.55
C THR A 296 -7.79 15.52 1.97
N ASP A 297 -9.01 15.04 2.24
CA ASP A 297 -9.43 14.58 3.57
C ASP A 297 -9.31 13.06 3.79
N ASP A 298 -8.96 12.29 2.76
CA ASP A 298 -9.02 10.83 2.80
C ASP A 298 -7.85 10.18 3.55
N PHE A 299 -6.72 10.87 3.76
CA PHE A 299 -5.53 10.25 4.37
C PHE A 299 -5.78 9.60 5.74
N GLU A 300 -6.48 10.30 6.64
CA GLU A 300 -6.73 9.77 7.99
C GLU A 300 -7.76 8.64 7.95
N VAL A 301 -8.74 8.72 7.05
CA VAL A 301 -9.74 7.67 6.80
C VAL A 301 -9.06 6.40 6.30
N ASP A 302 -8.22 6.51 5.26
CA ASP A 302 -7.46 5.41 4.69
C ASP A 302 -6.51 4.79 5.72
N SER A 303 -5.89 5.63 6.55
CA SER A 303 -5.04 5.18 7.65
C SER A 303 -5.83 4.39 8.70
N LEU A 304 -7.01 4.86 9.11
CA LEU A 304 -7.88 4.13 10.05
C LEU A 304 -8.41 2.83 9.44
N LEU A 305 -8.76 2.85 8.15
CA LEU A 305 -9.20 1.66 7.41
C LEU A 305 -8.08 0.62 7.37
N ALA A 306 -6.85 1.03 7.06
CA ALA A 306 -5.69 0.14 7.07
C ALA A 306 -5.46 -0.47 8.46
N ASP A 307 -5.61 0.31 9.54
CA ASP A 307 -5.50 -0.20 10.91
C ASP A 307 -6.63 -1.20 11.25
N LEU A 308 -7.86 -0.92 10.82
CA LEU A 308 -9.00 -1.82 10.99
C LEU A 308 -8.73 -3.16 10.31
N LEU A 309 -8.40 -3.14 9.02
CA LEU A 309 -8.14 -4.35 8.23
C LEU A 309 -6.90 -5.09 8.74
N GLY A 310 -5.83 -4.37 9.10
CA GLY A 310 -4.64 -4.95 9.72
C GLY A 310 -4.96 -5.69 11.02
N ALA A 311 -5.73 -5.07 11.91
CA ALA A 311 -6.13 -5.67 13.18
C ALA A 311 -7.05 -6.89 13.01
N THR A 312 -8.04 -6.81 12.11
CA THR A 312 -9.07 -7.84 11.98
C THR A 312 -8.72 -8.96 10.99
N LEU A 313 -7.86 -8.72 10.01
CA LEU A 313 -7.52 -9.71 8.97
C LEU A 313 -6.10 -10.27 9.14
N VAL A 314 -5.14 -9.45 9.62
CA VAL A 314 -3.73 -9.82 9.70
C VAL A 314 -3.34 -10.27 11.10
N ASP A 315 -3.61 -9.44 12.11
CA ASP A 315 -3.18 -9.72 13.49
C ASP A 315 -3.99 -10.86 14.15
N SER A 316 -5.16 -11.20 13.60
CA SER A 316 -6.05 -12.27 14.06
C SER A 316 -6.21 -13.42 13.04
N GLN A 317 -5.27 -13.52 12.08
CA GLN A 317 -5.34 -14.49 10.97
C GLN A 317 -5.40 -15.95 11.43
N GLU A 318 -4.62 -16.34 12.45
CA GLU A 318 -4.58 -17.73 12.93
C GLU A 318 -5.96 -18.19 13.46
N GLU A 319 -6.63 -17.33 14.23
CA GLU A 319 -7.99 -17.59 14.68
C GLU A 319 -9.00 -17.57 13.52
N LEU A 320 -8.83 -16.65 12.56
CA LEU A 320 -9.67 -16.57 11.36
C LEU A 320 -9.63 -17.88 10.56
N TRP A 321 -8.43 -18.40 10.27
CA TRP A 321 -8.26 -19.68 9.57
C TRP A 321 -8.88 -20.84 10.33
N THR A 322 -8.66 -20.91 11.63
CA THR A 322 -9.24 -21.96 12.47
C THR A 322 -10.78 -21.92 12.43
N ALA A 323 -11.35 -20.72 12.53
CA ALA A 323 -12.80 -20.51 12.44
C ALA A 323 -13.32 -20.88 11.04
N TRP A 324 -12.63 -20.47 9.99
CA TRP A 324 -13.01 -20.71 8.61
C TRP A 324 -12.97 -22.20 8.24
N ALA A 325 -11.87 -22.89 8.58
CA ALA A 325 -11.74 -24.33 8.37
C ALA A 325 -12.79 -25.13 9.16
N THR A 326 -13.14 -24.68 10.36
CA THR A 326 -14.21 -25.29 11.17
C THR A 326 -15.59 -25.06 10.56
N LEU A 327 -15.85 -23.85 10.08
CA LEU A 327 -17.10 -23.50 9.39
C LEU A 327 -17.29 -24.32 8.10
N ASN A 328 -16.23 -24.48 7.30
CA ASN A 328 -16.25 -25.29 6.08
C ASN A 328 -16.53 -26.77 6.38
N ARG A 329 -15.89 -27.35 7.40
CA ARG A 329 -16.14 -28.75 7.81
C ARG A 329 -17.59 -28.98 8.26
N ALA A 330 -18.25 -27.97 8.81
CA ALA A 330 -19.63 -28.04 9.28
C ALA A 330 -20.68 -27.68 8.22
N GLY A 331 -20.30 -27.49 6.96
CA GLY A 331 -21.24 -27.16 5.88
C GLY A 331 -21.77 -25.72 5.93
N GLN A 332 -20.99 -24.78 6.50
CA GLN A 332 -21.27 -23.34 6.50
C GLN A 332 -22.66 -22.92 7.05
N PRO A 333 -22.97 -23.23 8.32
CA PRO A 333 -24.23 -22.77 8.93
C PRO A 333 -24.36 -21.24 8.83
N ALA A 334 -25.45 -20.77 8.20
CA ALA A 334 -25.64 -19.38 7.80
C ALA A 334 -25.43 -18.36 8.95
N ARG A 335 -25.93 -18.67 10.16
CA ARG A 335 -25.76 -17.82 11.34
C ARG A 335 -24.30 -17.66 11.75
N ALA A 336 -23.52 -18.74 11.71
CA ALA A 336 -22.11 -18.71 12.07
C ALA A 336 -21.28 -18.01 10.98
N ALA A 337 -21.62 -18.20 9.71
CA ALA A 337 -21.02 -17.48 8.59
C ALA A 337 -21.23 -15.97 8.70
N MET A 338 -22.47 -15.52 8.96
CA MET A 338 -22.80 -14.11 9.22
C MET A 338 -22.02 -13.54 10.40
N TRP A 339 -21.92 -14.29 11.50
CA TRP A 339 -21.12 -13.89 12.65
C TRP A 339 -19.63 -13.89 12.39
N LEU A 340 -19.14 -14.61 11.37
CA LEU A 340 -17.74 -14.66 11.00
C LEU A 340 -17.34 -13.49 10.10
N THR A 341 -18.29 -12.84 9.43
CA THR A 341 -18.05 -11.76 8.46
C THR A 341 -18.54 -10.35 8.84
N GLN A 342 -19.40 -10.17 9.84
CA GLN A 342 -19.83 -8.83 10.34
C GLN A 342 -18.68 -7.90 10.80
N ALA A 343 -18.76 -6.59 10.71
CA ALA A 343 -17.69 -5.69 11.21
C ALA A 343 -17.67 -5.48 12.75
N PRO A 344 -16.57 -4.93 13.31
CA PRO A 344 -16.52 -4.56 14.72
C PRO A 344 -17.66 -3.61 15.12
N PRO A 345 -18.16 -3.68 16.36
CA PRO A 345 -19.11 -2.71 16.89
C PRO A 345 -18.44 -1.37 17.22
N TRP A 346 -19.26 -0.34 17.29
CA TRP A 346 -18.93 0.97 17.84
C TRP A 346 -20.05 1.42 18.79
N PRO A 347 -19.74 1.81 20.05
CA PRO A 347 -18.41 1.81 20.66
C PRO A 347 -17.75 0.42 20.71
N PRO A 348 -16.43 0.33 20.92
CA PRO A 348 -15.75 -0.95 21.02
C PRO A 348 -16.38 -1.84 22.10
N ALA A 349 -16.38 -3.16 21.87
CA ALA A 349 -17.08 -4.11 22.73
C ALA A 349 -16.58 -4.11 24.19
N SER A 350 -15.36 -3.64 24.46
CA SER A 350 -14.87 -3.47 25.83
C SER A 350 -15.63 -2.37 26.57
N ILE A 351 -15.97 -1.26 25.90
CA ILE A 351 -16.78 -0.17 26.44
C ILE A 351 -18.19 -0.66 26.75
N GLU A 352 -18.79 -1.44 25.84
CA GLU A 352 -20.11 -2.02 26.06
C GLU A 352 -20.15 -2.97 27.27
N LYS A 353 -19.04 -3.62 27.60
CA LYS A 353 -18.96 -4.55 28.73
C LYS A 353 -18.77 -3.86 30.08
N MET A 354 -18.48 -2.56 30.11
CA MET A 354 -18.25 -1.83 31.35
C MET A 354 -19.54 -1.53 32.12
N GLU A 355 -20.65 -2.25 31.90
CA GLU A 355 -21.95 -2.06 32.57
C GLU A 355 -21.84 -2.21 34.11
N GLY A 356 -22.55 -1.33 34.86
CA GLY A 356 -22.65 -1.36 36.33
C GLY A 356 -22.49 0.01 37.01
N ASP A 357 -22.52 0.01 38.35
CA ASP A 357 -22.55 1.22 39.21
C ASP A 357 -21.31 2.14 39.06
N ASN A 358 -20.21 1.66 38.44
CA ASN A 358 -18.98 2.43 38.20
C ASN A 358 -18.63 2.57 36.70
N SER A 359 -19.56 2.24 35.81
CA SER A 359 -19.36 2.24 34.35
C SER A 359 -18.87 3.59 33.84
N GLU A 360 -19.54 4.66 34.23
CA GLU A 360 -19.24 6.03 33.80
C GLU A 360 -17.85 6.49 34.22
N VAL A 361 -17.44 6.18 35.47
CA VAL A 361 -16.12 6.54 36.01
C VAL A 361 -15.00 5.81 35.25
N LEU A 362 -15.17 4.52 34.96
CA LEU A 362 -14.19 3.73 34.22
C LEU A 362 -14.06 4.21 32.76
N VAL A 363 -15.19 4.50 32.10
CA VAL A 363 -15.20 5.03 30.73
C VAL A 363 -14.54 6.39 30.69
N GLN A 364 -14.85 7.29 31.64
CA GLN A 364 -14.24 8.61 31.71
C GLN A 364 -12.72 8.53 31.97
N THR A 365 -12.29 7.63 32.86
CA THR A 365 -10.86 7.40 33.12
C THR A 365 -10.15 6.91 31.85
N LEU A 366 -10.76 6.02 31.09
CA LEU A 366 -10.18 5.55 29.82
C LEU A 366 -10.09 6.68 28.79
N ILE A 367 -11.14 7.49 28.66
CA ILE A 367 -11.15 8.66 27.77
C ILE A 367 -9.97 9.60 28.11
N GLU A 368 -9.72 9.87 29.39
CA GLU A 368 -8.62 10.72 29.84
C GLU A 368 -7.22 10.15 29.52
N GLN A 369 -7.08 8.83 29.51
CA GLN A 369 -5.82 8.18 29.13
C GLN A 369 -5.55 8.21 27.62
N LEU A 370 -6.62 8.08 26.82
CA LEU A 370 -6.53 8.02 25.36
C LEU A 370 -6.43 9.38 24.70
N ALA A 371 -7.05 10.41 25.31
CA ALA A 371 -7.19 11.74 24.73
C ALA A 371 -6.72 12.81 25.73
N PRO A 372 -5.55 13.44 25.52
CA PRO A 372 -5.07 14.49 26.42
C PRO A 372 -5.87 15.80 26.29
N ASP A 373 -6.43 16.07 25.11
CA ASP A 373 -7.15 17.29 24.78
C ASP A 373 -8.64 17.22 25.18
N ALA A 374 -9.21 18.33 25.67
CA ALA A 374 -10.60 18.39 26.11
C ALA A 374 -11.61 18.14 24.97
N ASP A 375 -11.35 18.62 23.75
CA ASP A 375 -12.23 18.44 22.59
C ASP A 375 -12.26 16.96 22.17
N LEU A 376 -11.09 16.31 22.22
CA LEU A 376 -10.96 14.87 21.94
C LEU A 376 -11.74 14.05 22.96
N ARG A 377 -11.62 14.39 24.24
CA ARG A 377 -12.37 13.72 25.33
C ARG A 377 -13.87 13.91 25.17
N ALA A 378 -14.30 15.14 24.87
CA ALA A 378 -15.71 15.46 24.65
C ALA A 378 -16.28 14.71 23.43
N TRP A 379 -15.51 14.58 22.35
CA TRP A 379 -15.92 13.79 21.19
C TRP A 379 -16.06 12.31 21.53
N LEU A 380 -15.08 11.70 22.19
CA LEU A 380 -15.12 10.29 22.58
C LEU A 380 -16.31 9.99 23.51
N SER A 381 -16.54 10.84 24.52
CA SER A 381 -17.67 10.70 25.44
C SER A 381 -19.01 10.68 24.69
N ARG A 382 -19.25 11.67 23.81
CA ARG A 382 -20.48 11.70 22.99
C ARG A 382 -20.59 10.51 22.05
N SER A 383 -19.48 10.12 21.42
CA SER A 383 -19.44 9.04 20.43
C SER A 383 -19.73 7.68 21.08
N TRP A 384 -19.19 7.42 22.27
CA TRP A 384 -19.37 6.16 22.98
C TRP A 384 -20.70 6.05 23.73
N LEU A 385 -21.26 7.16 24.20
CA LEU A 385 -22.61 7.21 24.78
C LEU A 385 -23.72 7.27 23.72
N GLY A 386 -23.34 7.42 22.45
CA GLY A 386 -24.27 7.49 21.32
C GLY A 386 -24.90 6.14 20.95
N ALA A 387 -25.61 6.14 19.82
CA ALA A 387 -26.26 4.95 19.30
C ALA A 387 -25.23 3.88 18.88
N LYS A 388 -25.46 2.65 19.34
CA LYS A 388 -24.65 1.48 18.96
C LYS A 388 -24.77 1.23 17.45
N ARG A 389 -23.64 1.09 16.77
CA ARG A 389 -23.58 0.76 15.34
C ARG A 389 -22.39 -0.13 15.01
N ARG A 390 -22.23 -0.49 13.75
CA ARG A 390 -21.04 -1.19 13.26
C ARG A 390 -20.06 -0.18 12.69
N VAL A 391 -18.78 -0.51 12.76
CA VAL A 391 -17.75 0.22 12.01
C VAL A 391 -18.07 0.07 10.53
N ASP A 392 -18.19 1.20 9.85
CA ASP A 392 -18.42 1.35 8.41
C ASP A 392 -17.66 2.58 7.89
N GLY A 393 -17.75 2.87 6.59
CA GLY A 393 -17.10 4.03 5.96
C GLY A 393 -17.44 5.37 6.65
N PRO A 394 -18.73 5.72 6.79
CA PRO A 394 -19.14 6.96 7.47
C PRO A 394 -18.59 7.09 8.89
N LEU A 395 -18.61 6.03 9.71
CA LEU A 395 -18.02 6.09 11.05
C LEU A 395 -16.51 6.26 11.02
N LEU A 396 -15.79 5.63 10.08
CA LEU A 396 -14.35 5.87 9.92
C LEU A 396 -14.06 7.33 9.54
N GLU A 397 -14.87 7.93 8.67
CA GLU A 397 -14.80 9.36 8.35
C GLU A 397 -15.09 10.25 9.57
N GLU A 398 -16.09 9.92 10.37
CA GLU A 398 -16.40 10.65 11.60
C GLU A 398 -15.23 10.61 12.60
N ILE A 399 -14.60 9.44 12.79
CA ILE A 399 -13.40 9.30 13.62
C ILE A 399 -12.22 10.08 13.01
N ALA A 400 -12.05 10.01 11.69
CA ALA A 400 -10.97 10.69 10.97
C ALA A 400 -11.06 12.21 11.05
N ARG A 401 -12.28 12.77 11.08
CA ARG A 401 -12.53 14.22 11.19
C ARG A 401 -12.66 14.69 12.64
N ALA A 402 -12.70 13.79 13.62
CA ALA A 402 -12.88 14.14 15.02
C ALA A 402 -11.79 15.11 15.52
N ALA A 403 -12.25 16.27 16.01
CA ALA A 403 -11.42 17.40 16.45
C ALA A 403 -10.33 17.76 15.41
N ASP A 404 -10.76 18.00 14.16
CA ASP A 404 -9.91 18.35 13.01
C ASP A 404 -8.85 17.29 12.69
N GLY A 405 -9.23 16.02 12.91
CA GLY A 405 -8.39 14.84 12.73
C GLY A 405 -7.30 14.65 13.77
N ARG A 406 -7.29 15.44 14.84
CA ARG A 406 -6.37 15.24 15.96
C ARG A 406 -6.56 13.87 16.63
N LEU A 407 -7.79 13.36 16.68
CA LEU A 407 -8.05 12.04 17.28
C LEU A 407 -7.39 10.91 16.50
N ALA A 408 -7.56 10.90 15.17
CA ALA A 408 -6.99 9.88 14.30
C ALA A 408 -5.45 9.90 14.28
N ARG A 409 -4.84 11.05 14.61
CA ARG A 409 -3.39 11.22 14.74
C ARG A 409 -2.86 10.88 16.14
N GLU A 410 -3.72 10.81 17.16
CA GLU A 410 -3.31 10.54 18.54
C GLU A 410 -2.78 9.10 18.68
N PRO A 411 -1.46 8.91 18.92
CA PRO A 411 -0.86 7.57 18.89
C PRO A 411 -1.43 6.64 19.95
N ARG A 412 -1.81 7.15 21.13
CA ARG A 412 -2.38 6.34 22.21
C ARG A 412 -3.75 5.78 21.82
N PHE A 413 -4.62 6.64 21.30
CA PHE A 413 -5.92 6.26 20.77
C PHE A 413 -5.78 5.22 19.66
N ARG A 414 -4.88 5.44 18.69
CA ARG A 414 -4.64 4.50 17.57
C ARG A 414 -4.10 3.15 18.03
N ALA A 415 -3.17 3.13 18.98
CA ALA A 415 -2.64 1.89 19.55
C ALA A 415 -3.73 1.11 20.29
N TRP A 416 -4.52 1.79 21.13
CA TRP A 416 -5.64 1.19 21.83
C TRP A 416 -6.72 0.65 20.88
N LEU A 417 -7.12 1.43 19.87
CA LEU A 417 -8.17 1.05 18.93
C LEU A 417 -7.79 -0.20 18.12
N ARG A 418 -6.54 -0.31 17.66
CA ARG A 418 -6.02 -1.53 17.02
C ARG A 418 -6.08 -2.75 17.95
N ALA A 419 -5.72 -2.56 19.22
CA ALA A 419 -5.77 -3.64 20.20
C ALA A 419 -7.22 -4.10 20.44
N GLU A 420 -8.17 -3.17 20.52
CA GLU A 420 -9.60 -3.46 20.64
C GLU A 420 -10.14 -4.23 19.44
N TRP A 421 -9.87 -3.76 18.22
CA TRP A 421 -10.28 -4.47 17.00
C TRP A 421 -9.67 -5.87 16.89
N THR A 422 -8.40 -6.02 17.25
CA THR A 422 -7.72 -7.32 17.26
C THR A 422 -8.35 -8.26 18.29
N ALA A 423 -8.55 -7.78 19.53
CA ALA A 423 -9.14 -8.57 20.62
C ALA A 423 -10.57 -9.01 20.26
N TRP A 424 -11.37 -8.09 19.73
CA TRP A 424 -12.72 -8.39 19.26
C TRP A 424 -12.72 -9.45 18.15
N ALA A 425 -11.87 -9.31 17.12
CA ALA A 425 -11.79 -10.24 16.01
C ALA A 425 -11.42 -11.65 16.48
N ARG A 426 -10.38 -11.77 17.31
CA ARG A 426 -9.97 -13.07 17.90
C ARG A 426 -11.08 -13.71 18.73
N GLN A 427 -11.74 -12.94 19.60
CA GLN A 427 -12.84 -13.45 20.44
C GLN A 427 -13.99 -14.00 19.58
N ARG A 428 -14.36 -13.26 18.53
CA ARG A 428 -15.40 -13.65 17.59
C ARG A 428 -15.03 -14.91 16.81
N TYR A 429 -13.83 -14.99 16.24
CA TYR A 429 -13.39 -16.15 15.47
C TYR A 429 -13.35 -17.43 16.34
N ARG A 430 -12.88 -17.31 17.59
CA ARG A 430 -12.95 -18.39 18.58
C ARG A 430 -14.40 -18.75 18.95
N ARG A 431 -15.30 -17.76 19.07
CA ARG A 431 -16.73 -18.01 19.33
C ARG A 431 -17.40 -18.79 18.20
N VAL A 432 -17.13 -18.42 16.94
CA VAL A 432 -17.62 -19.15 15.76
C VAL A 432 -17.15 -20.60 15.82
N THR A 433 -15.84 -20.80 16.06
CA THR A 433 -15.27 -22.15 16.21
C THR A 433 -16.02 -22.96 17.27
N ARG A 434 -16.18 -22.41 18.48
CA ARG A 434 -16.88 -23.10 19.60
C ARG A 434 -18.33 -23.42 19.30
N THR A 435 -19.05 -22.45 18.73
CA THR A 435 -20.48 -22.60 18.40
C THR A 435 -20.68 -23.71 17.38
N VAL A 436 -19.83 -23.76 16.35
CA VAL A 436 -19.92 -24.78 15.30
C VAL A 436 -19.53 -26.17 15.81
N THR A 437 -18.58 -26.27 16.75
CA THR A 437 -18.18 -27.56 17.36
C THR A 437 -19.08 -28.01 18.51
N GLY A 438 -20.16 -27.27 18.83
CA GLY A 438 -21.05 -27.59 19.96
C GLY A 438 -20.41 -27.38 21.34
N LEU A 439 -19.27 -26.69 21.42
CA LEU A 439 -18.65 -26.31 22.68
C LEU A 439 -19.41 -25.09 23.24
N LYS A 440 -19.75 -25.12 24.53
CA LYS A 440 -20.43 -23.98 25.17
C LYS A 440 -19.59 -22.69 24.99
N PRO A 441 -20.24 -21.58 24.61
CA PRO A 441 -19.59 -20.31 24.26
C PRO A 441 -19.00 -19.56 25.47
#